data_AF-A0A662GB75-F1
#
_entry.id   AF-A0A662GB75-F1
#
_cell.length_a   1.000
_cell.length_b   1.000
_cell.length_c   1.000
_cell.angle_alpha   90.00
_cell.angle_beta   90.00
_cell.angle_gamma   90.00
#
_symmetry.space_group_name_H-M   'P 1'
#
loop_
_entity.id
_entity.type
_entity.pdbx_description
1 polymer ?
#
loop_
_entity_poly.entity_id
_entity_poly.type
_entity_poly.pdbx_seq_one_letter_code
_entity_poly.pdbx_strand_id
1 'polypeptide(L)'
;MRYLEDILPLLISFIFLLCWSQIINSFQITYYTLDGGLAQKLLIAYLISPKIDQYILIFLLLSTSILLIPINRKNMYILIPQIFFITIYLLYLPINITLIFSTIIFISSIYVLNKNIFLLSIRRLFQTIFIIEIFASIYYLGIIFGYNIPYIFIAAMWDQALFNWLQPITPILVLIFLGSPLIKQAVNSIKDLTQIKIEFKRRQIYVRDRTRKIILIATFLAAIFIPMIIYMPTLNPFGKYKGVDPNTRYYPHLKQILSGNPLINAVRIGYDRPTYYIMMYLLSILFGVDLTIKLLPIISMLMFVTAIYFSMKRYGQNIATAAATLSLGSYTVTAGLYGGLYSNWLSLAFIILSISYLTKYLERNKYKMLGIFILTYFLAISIHAYIGAVYTIILSIYLIYRIIFYRNEISKTIKPLLITIIIIALFTYALYFKPIYGTYRGWSRIFINPLYEISNLFTRKWWHNFNIAVYNYGASSGLDPYGWILSTLGLLTLKKKRVFEEILIVYVLLVAPLSLTAPTNLIYRAIYDITIAIY
;
A
#
# COMPACT_ATOMS: atom_id res chain seq x y z
N MET A 1 -1.28 -43.37 -13.20
CA MET A 1 -1.05 -41.98 -13.66
C MET A 1 -1.85 -40.95 -12.89
N ARG A 2 -3.19 -41.05 -12.74
CA ARG A 2 -3.99 -40.05 -12.00
C ARG A 2 -3.48 -39.70 -10.60
N TYR A 3 -3.13 -40.68 -9.76
CA TYR A 3 -2.57 -40.41 -8.42
C TYR A 3 -1.25 -39.62 -8.43
N LEU A 4 -0.41 -39.81 -9.45
CA LEU A 4 0.83 -39.04 -9.63
C LEU A 4 0.53 -37.58 -9.98
N GLU A 5 -0.51 -37.34 -10.77
CA GLU A 5 -0.95 -35.99 -11.16
C GLU A 5 -1.50 -35.18 -9.98
N ASP A 6 -2.00 -35.84 -8.93
CA ASP A 6 -2.50 -35.18 -7.72
C ASP A 6 -1.40 -34.91 -6.68
N ILE A 7 -0.47 -35.86 -6.48
CA ILE A 7 0.58 -35.77 -5.45
C ILE A 7 1.75 -34.90 -5.92
N LEU A 8 2.19 -35.05 -7.17
CA LEU A 8 3.38 -34.38 -7.68
C LEU A 8 3.27 -32.84 -7.59
N PRO A 9 2.14 -32.19 -7.90
CA PRO A 9 2.00 -30.75 -7.73
C PRO A 9 2.15 -30.26 -6.28
N LEU A 10 1.73 -31.07 -5.31
CA LEU A 10 1.89 -30.76 -3.89
C LEU A 10 3.38 -30.82 -3.50
N LEU A 11 4.08 -31.88 -3.90
CA LEU A 11 5.53 -32.01 -3.65
C LEU A 11 6.31 -30.86 -4.30
N ILE A 12 6.00 -30.52 -5.54
CA ILE A 12 6.62 -29.39 -6.24
C ILE A 12 6.33 -28.06 -5.52
N SER A 13 5.10 -27.87 -5.01
CA SER A 13 4.76 -26.67 -4.21
C SER A 13 5.62 -26.54 -2.95
N PHE A 14 5.96 -27.65 -2.33
CA PHE A 14 6.81 -27.68 -1.14
C PHE A 14 8.29 -27.48 -1.50
N ILE A 15 8.76 -28.02 -2.64
CA ILE A 15 10.08 -27.71 -3.21
C ILE A 15 10.23 -26.21 -3.47
N PHE A 16 9.20 -25.53 -4.00
CA PHE A 16 9.22 -24.08 -4.18
C PHE A 16 9.47 -23.34 -2.85
N LEU A 17 8.78 -23.72 -1.78
CA LEU A 17 8.95 -23.10 -0.46
C LEU A 17 10.33 -23.38 0.14
N LEU A 18 10.83 -24.62 0.06
CA LEU A 18 12.16 -24.95 0.57
C LEU A 18 13.28 -24.29 -0.23
N CYS A 19 13.09 -24.12 -1.55
CA CYS A 19 14.00 -23.30 -2.34
C CYS A 19 13.96 -21.84 -1.89
N TRP A 20 12.77 -21.33 -1.62
CA TRP A 20 12.57 -19.98 -1.12
C TRP A 20 13.33 -19.74 0.19
N SER A 21 13.18 -20.64 1.17
CA SER A 21 13.93 -20.53 2.43
C SER A 21 15.44 -20.58 2.23
N GLN A 22 15.93 -21.41 1.31
CA GLN A 22 17.35 -21.44 1.00
C GLN A 22 17.86 -20.11 0.44
N ILE A 23 17.13 -19.48 -0.46
CA ILE A 23 17.50 -18.15 -0.99
C ILE A 23 17.56 -17.16 0.17
N ILE A 24 16.50 -17.06 0.97
CA ILE A 24 16.40 -16.12 2.09
C ILE A 24 17.57 -16.28 3.08
N ASN A 25 17.80 -17.51 3.54
CA ASN A 25 18.82 -17.80 4.54
C ASN A 25 20.25 -17.63 3.99
N SER A 26 20.48 -17.98 2.72
CA SER A 26 21.82 -17.92 2.11
C SER A 26 22.29 -16.51 1.83
N PHE A 27 21.37 -15.66 1.38
CA PHE A 27 21.68 -14.25 1.12
C PHE A 27 21.55 -13.38 2.36
N GLN A 28 21.23 -13.98 3.53
CA GLN A 28 21.00 -13.27 4.78
C GLN A 28 20.08 -12.06 4.57
N ILE A 29 18.98 -12.26 3.84
CA ILE A 29 18.08 -11.17 3.50
C ILE A 29 17.55 -10.57 4.80
N THR A 30 17.62 -9.26 4.90
CA THR A 30 17.17 -8.52 6.08
C THR A 30 15.95 -7.70 5.74
N TYR A 31 15.20 -7.32 6.75
CA TYR A 31 14.04 -6.47 6.64
C TYR A 31 13.99 -5.51 7.83
N TYR A 32 13.38 -4.35 7.65
CA TYR A 32 13.23 -3.38 8.73
C TYR A 32 11.95 -3.66 9.51
N THR A 33 12.03 -3.55 10.83
CA THR A 33 10.91 -3.68 11.76
C THR A 33 10.89 -2.51 12.70
N LEU A 34 9.75 -2.30 13.34
CA LEU A 34 9.67 -1.44 14.50
C LEU A 34 9.73 -2.27 15.77
N ASP A 35 10.80 -2.09 16.52
CA ASP A 35 10.99 -2.75 17.80
C ASP A 35 11.53 -1.73 18.81
N GLY A 36 10.69 -0.75 19.19
CA GLY A 36 11.12 0.44 19.94
C GLY A 36 11.91 1.47 19.12
N GLY A 37 12.25 1.13 17.87
CA GLY A 37 12.91 1.97 16.87
C GLY A 37 12.98 1.22 15.53
N LEU A 38 13.48 1.88 14.48
CA LEU A 38 13.71 1.21 13.20
C LEU A 38 14.89 0.25 13.35
N ALA A 39 14.61 -1.04 13.41
CA ALA A 39 15.58 -2.11 13.58
C ALA A 39 15.62 -3.02 12.36
N GLN A 40 16.82 -3.38 11.91
CA GLN A 40 17.01 -4.34 10.83
C GLN A 40 17.07 -5.75 11.42
N LYS A 41 16.17 -6.63 10.99
CA LYS A 41 16.10 -8.04 11.41
C LYS A 41 16.43 -8.95 10.24
N LEU A 42 17.02 -10.10 10.54
CA LEU A 42 17.26 -11.14 9.55
C LEU A 42 15.94 -11.85 9.24
N LEU A 43 15.64 -12.06 7.96
CA LEU A 43 14.60 -13.00 7.56
C LEU A 43 15.14 -14.41 7.70
N ILE A 44 14.42 -15.21 8.48
CA ILE A 44 14.76 -16.60 8.72
C ILE A 44 13.54 -17.42 8.33
N ALA A 45 13.74 -18.37 7.43
CA ALA A 45 12.70 -19.32 7.04
C ALA A 45 13.24 -20.73 7.16
N TYR A 46 12.65 -21.55 8.03
CA TYR A 46 12.90 -22.98 8.06
C TYR A 46 11.70 -23.69 8.66
N LEU A 47 11.57 -24.98 8.40
CA LEU A 47 10.55 -25.85 9.00
C LEU A 47 11.09 -26.51 10.26
N ILE A 48 12.29 -27.08 10.19
CA ILE A 48 12.93 -27.74 11.34
C ILE A 48 14.25 -27.05 11.68
N SER A 49 15.15 -26.97 10.70
CA SER A 49 16.38 -26.18 10.80
C SER A 49 16.94 -25.95 9.39
N PRO A 50 17.74 -24.89 9.16
CA PRO A 50 18.30 -24.61 7.84
C PRO A 50 19.03 -25.81 7.22
N LYS A 51 19.77 -26.59 8.04
CA LYS A 51 20.52 -27.76 7.58
C LYS A 51 19.62 -28.97 7.28
N ILE A 52 18.62 -29.24 8.13
CA ILE A 52 17.68 -30.36 7.90
C ILE A 52 16.83 -30.09 6.65
N ASP A 53 16.34 -28.86 6.50
CA ASP A 53 15.54 -28.45 5.35
C ASP A 53 16.32 -28.57 4.02
N GLN A 54 17.65 -28.38 4.02
CA GLN A 54 18.49 -28.64 2.84
C GLN A 54 18.47 -30.10 2.42
N TYR A 55 18.64 -31.02 3.37
CA TYR A 55 18.59 -32.46 3.06
C TYR A 55 17.20 -32.89 2.59
N ILE A 56 16.13 -32.33 3.19
CA ILE A 56 14.76 -32.55 2.73
C ILE A 56 14.60 -32.06 1.29
N LEU A 57 15.09 -30.85 0.97
CA LEU A 57 15.03 -30.30 -0.39
C LEU A 57 15.76 -31.20 -1.40
N ILE A 58 16.97 -31.67 -1.08
CA ILE A 58 17.74 -32.56 -1.96
C ILE A 58 16.99 -33.87 -2.21
N PHE A 59 16.48 -34.49 -1.14
CA PHE A 59 15.69 -35.71 -1.25
C PHE A 59 14.44 -35.51 -2.12
N LEU A 60 13.72 -34.39 -1.92
CA LEU A 60 12.54 -34.06 -2.70
C LEU A 60 12.88 -33.79 -4.17
N LEU A 61 13.95 -33.05 -4.46
CA LEU A 61 14.41 -32.79 -5.82
C LEU A 61 14.75 -34.10 -6.55
N LEU A 62 15.48 -35.01 -5.90
CA LEU A 62 15.84 -36.30 -6.51
C LEU A 62 14.62 -37.20 -6.72
N SER A 63 13.79 -37.36 -5.69
CA SER A 63 12.60 -38.22 -5.76
C SER A 63 11.59 -37.71 -6.79
N THR A 64 11.31 -36.40 -6.82
CA THR A 64 10.38 -35.82 -7.81
C THR A 64 10.93 -35.87 -9.23
N SER A 65 12.24 -35.73 -9.44
CA SER A 65 12.85 -35.94 -10.76
C SER A 65 12.68 -37.37 -11.27
N ILE A 66 12.82 -38.37 -10.39
CA ILE A 66 12.54 -39.78 -10.76
C ILE A 66 11.06 -39.95 -11.13
N LEU A 67 10.13 -39.35 -10.38
CA LEU A 67 8.70 -39.42 -10.64
C LEU A 67 8.28 -38.70 -11.95
N LEU A 68 9.09 -37.74 -12.44
CA LEU A 68 8.86 -37.03 -13.71
C LEU A 68 9.29 -37.84 -14.95
N ILE A 69 10.24 -38.77 -14.83
CA ILE A 69 10.73 -39.62 -15.94
C ILE A 69 9.58 -40.34 -16.70
N PRO A 70 8.63 -41.02 -16.04
CA PRO A 70 7.56 -41.71 -16.74
C PRO A 70 6.56 -40.77 -17.43
N ILE A 71 6.53 -39.48 -17.08
CA ILE A 71 5.57 -38.50 -17.62
C ILE A 71 5.98 -38.03 -19.02
N ASN A 72 7.29 -37.86 -19.28
CA ASN A 72 7.80 -37.46 -20.59
C ASN A 72 9.19 -38.06 -20.87
N ARG A 73 9.20 -39.35 -21.25
CA ARG A 73 10.43 -40.11 -21.50
C ARG A 73 11.32 -39.50 -22.58
N LYS A 74 10.75 -38.86 -23.60
CA LYS A 74 11.51 -38.27 -24.72
C LYS A 74 12.39 -37.10 -24.27
N ASN A 75 11.94 -36.35 -23.27
CA ASN A 75 12.62 -35.14 -22.80
C ASN A 75 13.32 -35.32 -21.45
N MET A 76 13.55 -36.56 -20.99
CA MET A 76 14.14 -36.84 -19.67
C MET A 76 15.55 -36.28 -19.50
N TYR A 77 16.29 -36.08 -20.60
CA TYR A 77 17.64 -35.49 -20.59
C TYR A 77 17.66 -34.07 -20.00
N ILE A 78 16.53 -33.37 -19.99
CA ILE A 78 16.38 -32.03 -19.39
C ILE A 78 16.63 -32.06 -17.86
N LEU A 79 16.49 -33.23 -17.21
CA LEU A 79 16.77 -33.40 -15.77
C LEU A 79 18.25 -33.69 -15.45
N ILE A 80 19.09 -34.00 -16.46
CA ILE A 80 20.52 -34.31 -16.26
C ILE A 80 21.27 -33.13 -15.61
N PRO A 81 21.12 -31.87 -16.06
CA PRO A 81 21.81 -30.74 -15.43
C PRO A 81 21.45 -30.60 -13.94
N GLN A 82 20.20 -30.84 -13.56
CA GLN A 82 19.79 -30.81 -12.16
C GLN A 82 20.54 -31.86 -11.33
N ILE A 83 20.58 -33.12 -11.80
CA ILE A 83 21.29 -34.21 -11.09
C ILE A 83 22.78 -33.87 -10.97
N PHE A 84 23.38 -33.29 -12.01
CA PHE A 84 24.76 -32.84 -12.00
C PHE A 84 25.00 -31.76 -10.92
N PHE A 85 24.16 -30.73 -10.83
CA PHE A 85 24.30 -29.69 -9.79
C PHE A 85 24.06 -30.21 -8.37
N ILE A 86 23.13 -31.15 -8.17
CA ILE A 86 22.94 -31.82 -6.86
C ILE A 86 24.19 -32.62 -6.49
N THR A 87 24.76 -33.34 -7.46
CA THR A 87 25.98 -34.13 -7.27
C THR A 87 27.17 -33.25 -6.91
N ILE A 88 27.34 -32.10 -7.59
CA ILE A 88 28.35 -31.10 -7.23
C ILE A 88 28.16 -30.59 -5.79
N TYR A 89 26.91 -30.26 -5.42
CA TYR A 89 26.60 -29.79 -4.07
C TYR A 89 26.98 -30.83 -3.01
N LEU A 90 26.67 -32.10 -3.25
CA LEU A 90 26.97 -33.20 -2.32
C LEU A 90 28.46 -33.55 -2.24
N LEU A 91 29.20 -33.49 -3.35
CA LEU A 91 30.57 -34.01 -3.43
C LEU A 91 31.66 -32.96 -3.24
N TYR A 92 31.47 -31.74 -3.75
CA TYR A 92 32.59 -30.81 -3.90
C TYR A 92 32.48 -29.58 -3.01
N LEU A 93 31.30 -28.96 -2.92
CA LEU A 93 31.13 -27.68 -2.21
C LEU A 93 29.66 -27.48 -1.81
N PRO A 94 29.31 -27.46 -0.50
CA PRO A 94 27.98 -27.11 -0.02
C PRO A 94 27.74 -25.59 -0.13
N ILE A 95 28.04 -25.00 -1.29
CA ILE A 95 27.71 -23.62 -1.59
C ILE A 95 26.21 -23.60 -1.90
N ASN A 96 25.43 -22.89 -1.10
CA ASN A 96 23.98 -22.80 -1.29
C ASN A 96 23.55 -22.34 -2.71
N ILE A 97 24.43 -21.64 -3.43
CA ILE A 97 24.24 -21.22 -4.82
C ILE A 97 24.04 -22.42 -5.77
N THR A 98 24.75 -23.54 -5.61
CA THR A 98 24.58 -24.71 -6.50
C THR A 98 23.21 -25.37 -6.29
N LEU A 99 22.71 -25.38 -5.06
CA LEU A 99 21.37 -25.85 -4.72
C LEU A 99 20.26 -24.93 -5.26
N ILE A 100 20.49 -23.60 -5.23
CA ILE A 100 19.59 -22.61 -5.84
C ILE A 100 19.52 -22.82 -7.36
N PHE A 101 20.66 -22.95 -8.05
CA PHE A 101 20.68 -23.21 -9.49
C PHE A 101 20.02 -24.54 -9.86
N SER A 102 20.30 -25.62 -9.11
CA SER A 102 19.61 -26.91 -9.28
C SER A 102 18.10 -26.75 -9.22
N THR A 103 17.59 -25.93 -8.29
CA THR A 103 16.15 -25.75 -8.14
C THR A 103 15.55 -24.90 -9.26
N ILE A 104 16.23 -23.84 -9.70
CA ILE A 104 15.79 -23.04 -10.87
C ILE A 104 15.71 -23.92 -12.12
N ILE A 105 16.72 -24.76 -12.34
CA ILE A 105 16.75 -25.74 -13.44
C ILE A 105 15.58 -26.71 -13.31
N PHE A 106 15.36 -27.28 -12.12
CA PHE A 106 14.25 -28.20 -11.87
C PHE A 106 12.88 -27.57 -12.18
N ILE A 107 12.64 -26.36 -11.68
CA ILE A 107 11.40 -25.60 -11.90
C ILE A 107 11.17 -25.35 -13.40
N SER A 108 12.22 -24.91 -14.09
CA SER A 108 12.18 -24.67 -15.54
C SER A 108 11.93 -25.97 -16.30
N SER A 109 12.54 -27.07 -15.85
CA SER A 109 12.37 -28.40 -16.42
C SER A 109 10.93 -28.88 -16.29
N ILE A 110 10.26 -28.69 -15.15
CA ILE A 110 8.85 -29.06 -14.99
C ILE A 110 7.96 -28.32 -15.99
N TYR A 111 8.19 -27.01 -16.19
CA TYR A 111 7.43 -26.23 -17.17
C TYR A 111 7.56 -26.81 -18.59
N VAL A 112 8.78 -27.19 -18.98
CA VAL A 112 9.07 -27.77 -20.30
C VAL A 112 8.54 -29.19 -20.43
N LEU A 113 8.65 -30.01 -19.37
CA LEU A 113 8.21 -31.41 -19.36
C LEU A 113 6.69 -31.53 -19.35
N ASN A 114 6.00 -30.76 -18.50
CA ASN A 114 4.55 -30.76 -18.38
C ASN A 114 4.02 -29.44 -17.79
N LYS A 115 3.56 -28.55 -18.69
CA LYS A 115 2.98 -27.25 -18.33
C LYS A 115 1.75 -27.34 -17.40
N ASN A 116 0.93 -28.39 -17.53
CA ASN A 116 -0.27 -28.53 -16.69
C ASN A 116 0.10 -28.84 -15.24
N ILE A 117 1.06 -29.75 -15.03
CA ILE A 117 1.59 -30.07 -13.70
C ILE A 117 2.25 -28.83 -13.09
N PHE A 118 3.03 -28.08 -13.87
CA PHE A 118 3.61 -26.81 -13.42
C PHE A 118 2.53 -25.83 -12.94
N LEU A 119 1.51 -25.55 -13.76
CA LEU A 119 0.44 -24.62 -13.40
C LEU A 119 -0.37 -25.08 -12.18
N LEU A 120 -0.62 -26.39 -12.06
CA LEU A 120 -1.27 -26.96 -10.88
C LEU A 120 -0.37 -26.82 -9.64
N SER A 121 0.94 -26.98 -9.77
CA SER A 121 1.91 -26.80 -8.67
C SER A 121 1.94 -25.35 -8.19
N ILE A 122 1.90 -24.38 -9.11
CA ILE A 122 1.78 -22.96 -8.78
C ILE A 122 0.46 -22.68 -8.03
N ARG A 123 -0.66 -23.29 -8.47
CA ARG A 123 -1.93 -23.18 -7.74
C ARG A 123 -1.83 -23.77 -6.33
N ARG A 124 -1.18 -24.92 -6.16
CA ARG A 124 -0.94 -25.53 -4.84
C ARG A 124 -0.03 -24.66 -3.97
N LEU A 125 1.01 -24.04 -4.55
CA LEU A 125 1.88 -23.11 -3.84
C LEU A 125 1.08 -21.95 -3.23
N PHE A 126 0.19 -21.32 -3.99
CA PHE A 126 -0.68 -20.26 -3.45
C PHE A 126 -1.62 -20.76 -2.35
N GLN A 127 -2.12 -22.00 -2.45
CA GLN A 127 -2.91 -22.61 -1.36
C GLN A 127 -2.07 -22.80 -0.10
N THR A 128 -0.83 -23.27 -0.24
CA THR A 128 0.09 -23.44 0.89
C THR A 128 0.45 -22.11 1.53
N ILE A 129 0.75 -21.07 0.72
CA ILE A 129 0.99 -19.71 1.22
C ILE A 129 -0.23 -19.19 1.99
N PHE A 130 -1.44 -19.40 1.47
CA PHE A 130 -2.67 -19.01 2.15
C PHE A 130 -2.87 -19.75 3.48
N ILE A 131 -2.51 -21.04 3.56
CA ILE A 131 -2.54 -21.80 4.80
C ILE A 131 -1.53 -21.23 5.81
N ILE A 132 -0.31 -20.90 5.36
CA ILE A 132 0.72 -20.24 6.18
C ILE A 132 0.18 -18.92 6.73
N GLU A 133 -0.44 -18.09 5.89
CA GLU A 133 -1.02 -16.80 6.27
C GLU A 133 -2.16 -16.96 7.30
N ILE A 134 -3.01 -17.99 7.17
CA ILE A 134 -4.03 -18.32 8.18
C ILE A 134 -3.37 -18.64 9.52
N PHE A 135 -2.37 -19.53 9.53
CA PHE A 135 -1.69 -19.92 10.76
C PHE A 135 -0.91 -18.75 11.38
N ALA A 136 -0.23 -17.94 10.57
CA ALA A 136 0.42 -16.71 11.01
C ALA A 136 -0.59 -15.73 11.62
N SER A 137 -1.75 -15.56 10.98
CA SER A 137 -2.84 -14.73 11.50
C SER A 137 -3.36 -15.24 12.84
N ILE A 138 -3.55 -16.56 12.99
CA ILE A 138 -3.93 -17.19 14.27
C ILE A 138 -2.87 -16.91 15.34
N TYR A 139 -1.58 -17.02 14.99
CA TYR A 139 -0.49 -16.71 15.91
C TYR A 139 -0.49 -15.24 16.34
N TYR A 140 -0.58 -14.29 15.40
CA TYR A 140 -0.64 -12.87 15.70
C TYR A 140 -1.89 -12.50 16.52
N LEU A 141 -3.05 -13.07 16.20
CA LEU A 141 -4.26 -12.94 17.02
C LEU A 141 -4.07 -13.52 18.42
N GLY A 142 -3.41 -14.67 18.53
CA GLY A 142 -3.00 -15.25 19.81
C GLY A 142 -2.25 -14.23 20.66
N ILE A 143 -1.18 -13.63 20.10
CA ILE A 143 -0.39 -12.58 20.79
C ILE A 143 -1.29 -11.42 21.21
N ILE A 144 -2.15 -10.94 20.32
CA ILE A 144 -3.10 -9.86 20.59
C ILE A 144 -4.02 -10.20 21.77
N PHE A 145 -4.42 -11.46 21.94
CA PHE A 145 -5.25 -11.91 23.05
C PHE A 145 -4.47 -12.45 24.26
N GLY A 146 -3.13 -12.36 24.25
CA GLY A 146 -2.27 -12.82 25.34
C GLY A 146 -1.97 -14.32 25.34
N TYR A 147 -2.28 -15.03 24.25
CA TYR A 147 -1.96 -16.45 24.05
C TYR A 147 -0.71 -16.61 23.19
N ASN A 148 0.35 -17.21 23.73
CA ASN A 148 1.52 -17.58 22.94
C ASN A 148 1.41 -19.07 22.55
N ILE A 149 1.19 -19.36 21.25
CA ILE A 149 1.12 -20.73 20.74
C ILE A 149 2.46 -21.08 20.07
N PRO A 150 3.38 -21.75 20.78
CA PRO A 150 4.79 -21.87 20.36
C PRO A 150 4.97 -22.60 19.02
N TYR A 151 4.12 -23.57 18.71
CA TYR A 151 4.24 -24.36 17.47
C TYR A 151 3.75 -23.61 16.22
N ILE A 152 2.94 -22.57 16.37
CA ILE A 152 2.39 -21.79 15.23
C ILE A 152 3.33 -20.64 14.85
N PHE A 153 4.27 -20.26 15.71
CA PHE A 153 5.30 -19.25 15.43
C PHE A 153 6.05 -19.49 14.12
N ILE A 154 6.29 -20.76 13.75
CA ILE A 154 6.94 -21.11 12.48
C ILE A 154 6.16 -20.52 11.29
N ALA A 155 4.82 -20.56 11.32
CA ALA A 155 4.02 -19.95 10.26
C ALA A 155 4.20 -18.42 10.20
N ALA A 156 4.35 -17.75 11.34
CA ALA A 156 4.65 -16.31 11.38
C ALA A 156 6.04 -15.97 10.84
N MET A 157 7.05 -16.82 11.08
CA MET A 157 8.37 -16.67 10.45
C MET A 157 8.28 -16.80 8.93
N TRP A 158 7.56 -17.82 8.45
CA TRP A 158 7.36 -18.03 7.01
C TRP A 158 6.58 -16.90 6.37
N ASP A 159 5.54 -16.40 7.02
CA ASP A 159 4.78 -15.23 6.61
C ASP A 159 5.70 -14.02 6.40
N GLN A 160 6.55 -13.70 7.39
CA GLN A 160 7.53 -12.62 7.26
C GLN A 160 8.52 -12.86 6.11
N ALA A 161 9.03 -14.09 5.93
CA ALA A 161 9.96 -14.41 4.86
C ALA A 161 9.32 -14.36 3.46
N LEU A 162 8.04 -14.68 3.34
CA LEU A 162 7.29 -14.60 2.09
C LEU A 162 6.90 -13.17 1.75
N PHE A 163 6.59 -12.34 2.76
CA PHE A 163 6.04 -11.00 2.51
C PHE A 163 7.05 -9.85 2.62
N ASN A 164 8.17 -10.01 3.35
CA ASN A 164 9.10 -8.89 3.62
C ASN A 164 10.44 -8.97 2.88
N TRP A 165 10.68 -9.98 2.04
CA TRP A 165 11.97 -10.15 1.37
C TRP A 165 12.31 -9.06 0.33
N LEU A 166 11.29 -8.44 -0.26
CA LEU A 166 11.45 -7.30 -1.18
C LEU A 166 11.60 -5.98 -0.43
N GLN A 167 11.46 -5.99 0.89
CA GLN A 167 11.46 -4.77 1.67
C GLN A 167 12.74 -3.92 1.49
N PRO A 168 13.97 -4.48 1.39
CA PRO A 168 15.18 -3.70 1.14
C PRO A 168 15.15 -2.88 -0.15
N ILE A 169 14.38 -3.31 -1.16
CA ILE A 169 14.25 -2.60 -2.44
C ILE A 169 13.02 -1.68 -2.49
N THR A 170 12.26 -1.56 -1.40
CA THR A 170 11.08 -0.69 -1.32
C THR A 170 11.34 0.73 -1.81
N PRO A 171 12.43 1.43 -1.42
CA PRO A 171 12.70 2.78 -1.93
C PRO A 171 12.74 2.82 -3.45
N ILE A 172 13.31 1.80 -4.09
CA ILE A 172 13.34 1.68 -5.55
C ILE A 172 11.92 1.46 -6.09
N LEU A 173 11.11 0.61 -5.45
CA LEU A 173 9.71 0.40 -5.83
C LEU A 173 8.88 1.68 -5.73
N VAL A 174 9.09 2.49 -4.69
CA VAL A 174 8.47 3.82 -4.56
C VAL A 174 8.89 4.72 -5.71
N LEU A 175 10.18 4.76 -6.08
CA LEU A 175 10.66 5.56 -7.21
C LEU A 175 10.05 5.11 -8.54
N ILE A 176 9.96 3.80 -8.76
CA ILE A 176 9.30 3.23 -9.95
C ILE A 176 7.84 3.65 -9.98
N PHE A 177 7.14 3.59 -8.85
CA PHE A 177 5.75 4.04 -8.74
C PHE A 177 5.61 5.54 -9.07
N LEU A 178 6.44 6.40 -8.45
CA LEU A 178 6.44 7.85 -8.70
C LEU A 178 6.75 8.18 -10.18
N GLY A 179 7.66 7.42 -10.80
CA GLY A 179 8.03 7.56 -12.20
C GLY A 179 7.06 6.86 -13.18
N SER A 180 6.09 6.08 -12.70
CA SER A 180 5.27 5.23 -13.56
C SER A 180 4.42 5.97 -14.61
N PRO A 181 3.93 7.23 -14.41
CA PRO A 181 3.34 8.01 -15.50
C PRO A 181 4.30 8.25 -16.67
N LEU A 182 5.58 8.51 -16.37
CA LEU A 182 6.62 8.74 -17.36
C LEU A 182 7.06 7.43 -18.02
N ILE A 183 7.22 6.35 -17.24
CA ILE A 183 7.50 5.01 -17.76
C ILE A 183 6.43 4.61 -18.77
N LYS A 184 5.16 4.83 -18.44
CA LYS A 184 4.05 4.56 -19.37
C LYS A 184 4.15 5.35 -20.67
N GLN A 185 4.53 6.62 -20.59
CA GLN A 185 4.75 7.44 -21.77
C GLN A 185 5.90 6.89 -22.62
N ALA A 186 7.02 6.54 -21.99
CA ALA A 186 8.16 5.91 -22.64
C ALA A 186 7.78 4.57 -23.32
N VAL A 187 7.03 3.70 -22.65
CA VAL A 187 6.55 2.43 -23.21
C VAL A 187 5.66 2.66 -24.43
N ASN A 188 4.78 3.66 -24.39
CA ASN A 188 3.96 4.03 -25.55
C ASN A 188 4.84 4.55 -26.71
N SER A 189 5.81 5.41 -26.43
CA SER A 189 6.75 5.90 -27.45
C SER A 189 7.60 4.77 -28.07
N ILE A 190 8.06 3.80 -27.27
CA ILE A 190 8.77 2.62 -27.76
C ILE A 190 7.86 1.76 -28.63
N LYS A 191 6.58 1.59 -28.24
CA LYS A 191 5.60 0.86 -29.05
C LYS A 191 5.40 1.51 -30.41
N ASP A 192 5.32 2.84 -30.45
CA ASP A 192 5.14 3.61 -31.68
C ASP A 192 6.39 3.51 -32.59
N LEU A 193 7.59 3.42 -32.00
CA LEU A 193 8.86 3.29 -32.73
C LEU A 193 9.18 1.85 -33.19
N THR A 194 8.94 0.85 -32.34
CA THR A 194 9.42 -0.54 -32.54
C THR A 194 8.33 -1.51 -33.00
N GLN A 195 7.07 -1.07 -32.99
CA GLN A 195 5.87 -1.92 -33.18
C GLN A 195 5.71 -3.07 -32.16
N ILE A 196 6.61 -3.21 -31.18
CA ILE A 196 6.49 -4.22 -30.12
C ILE A 196 5.35 -3.83 -29.18
N LYS A 197 4.30 -4.66 -29.12
CA LYS A 197 3.12 -4.40 -28.30
C LYS A 197 3.27 -4.95 -26.88
N ILE A 198 3.77 -4.12 -25.97
CA ILE A 198 3.64 -4.38 -24.52
C ILE A 198 2.27 -3.85 -24.08
N GLU A 199 1.33 -4.76 -23.78
CA GLU A 199 -0.03 -4.38 -23.36
C GLU A 199 -0.35 -4.87 -21.94
N PHE A 200 -0.61 -3.92 -21.05
CA PHE A 200 -1.14 -4.20 -19.72
C PHE A 200 -2.67 -4.34 -19.80
N LYS A 201 -3.16 -5.57 -19.76
CA LYS A 201 -4.60 -5.87 -19.80
C LYS A 201 -5.18 -5.98 -18.40
N ARG A 202 -6.25 -5.24 -18.12
CA ARG A 202 -7.04 -5.41 -16.90
C ARG A 202 -7.86 -6.69 -16.99
N ARG A 203 -7.77 -7.54 -15.97
CA ARG A 203 -8.65 -8.70 -15.82
C ARG A 203 -9.76 -8.36 -14.84
N GLN A 204 -10.96 -8.84 -15.14
CA GLN A 204 -12.04 -8.78 -14.16
C GLN A 204 -11.83 -9.87 -13.10
N ILE A 205 -12.11 -9.51 -11.87
CA ILE A 205 -12.16 -10.46 -10.75
C ILE A 205 -13.61 -10.92 -10.65
N TYR A 206 -13.83 -12.23 -10.74
CA TYR A 206 -15.13 -12.82 -10.52
C TYR A 206 -15.19 -13.48 -9.14
N VAL A 207 -16.05 -12.93 -8.28
CA VAL A 207 -16.40 -13.52 -6.98
C VAL A 207 -17.92 -13.68 -6.96
N ARG A 208 -18.39 -14.86 -6.53
CA ARG A 208 -19.83 -15.12 -6.34
C ARG A 208 -20.44 -14.11 -5.38
N ASP A 209 -21.67 -13.67 -5.65
CA ASP A 209 -22.32 -12.59 -4.87
C ASP A 209 -22.37 -12.85 -3.36
N ARG A 210 -22.69 -14.09 -2.93
CA ARG A 210 -22.69 -14.47 -1.51
C ARG A 210 -21.31 -14.32 -0.89
N THR A 211 -20.27 -14.82 -1.56
CA THR A 211 -18.88 -14.71 -1.12
C THR A 211 -18.43 -13.26 -1.09
N ARG A 212 -18.79 -12.43 -2.09
CA ARG A 212 -18.50 -11.00 -2.09
C ARG A 212 -19.09 -10.30 -0.87
N LYS A 213 -20.36 -10.57 -0.54
CA LYS A 213 -21.02 -9.99 0.64
C LYS A 213 -20.31 -10.38 1.93
N ILE A 214 -19.92 -11.65 2.08
CA ILE A 214 -19.17 -12.12 3.24
C ILE A 214 -17.83 -11.39 3.35
N ILE A 215 -17.07 -11.31 2.24
CA ILE A 215 -15.80 -10.58 2.21
C ILE A 215 -16.01 -9.12 2.60
N LEU A 216 -17.04 -8.46 2.06
CA LEU A 216 -17.31 -7.06 2.37
C LEU A 216 -17.65 -6.85 3.87
N ILE A 217 -18.47 -7.73 4.45
CA ILE A 217 -18.77 -7.71 5.90
C ILE A 217 -17.48 -7.90 6.70
N ALA A 218 -16.67 -8.90 6.34
CA ALA A 218 -15.38 -9.15 6.98
C ALA A 218 -14.43 -7.95 6.86
N THR A 219 -14.42 -7.26 5.71
CA THR A 219 -13.64 -6.04 5.50
C THR A 219 -14.05 -4.93 6.47
N PHE A 220 -15.35 -4.69 6.66
CA PHE A 220 -15.82 -3.66 7.58
C PHE A 220 -15.58 -4.04 9.05
N LEU A 221 -15.73 -5.31 9.40
CA LEU A 221 -15.37 -5.80 10.74
C LEU A 221 -13.86 -5.63 11.00
N ALA A 222 -13.02 -5.97 10.03
CA ALA A 222 -11.58 -5.77 10.11
C ALA A 222 -11.21 -4.27 10.19
N ALA A 223 -11.94 -3.39 9.50
CA ALA A 223 -11.75 -1.94 9.60
C ALA A 223 -12.05 -1.36 10.98
N ILE A 224 -12.86 -2.05 11.80
CA ILE A 224 -13.08 -1.69 13.20
C ILE A 224 -11.99 -2.33 14.07
N PHE A 225 -11.73 -3.62 13.84
CA PHE A 225 -10.82 -4.40 14.66
C PHE A 225 -9.37 -3.92 14.58
N ILE A 226 -8.84 -3.65 13.38
CA ILE A 226 -7.42 -3.28 13.16
C ILE A 226 -7.02 -2.06 14.01
N PRO A 227 -7.74 -0.91 13.97
CA PRO A 227 -7.43 0.22 14.84
C PRO A 227 -7.60 -0.04 16.33
N MET A 228 -8.44 -1.00 16.74
CA MET A 228 -8.61 -1.34 18.15
C MET A 228 -7.42 -2.12 18.71
N ILE A 229 -6.73 -2.91 17.88
CA ILE A 229 -5.57 -3.75 18.29
C ILE A 229 -4.52 -2.92 19.04
N ILE A 230 -4.20 -1.72 18.54
CA ILE A 230 -3.16 -0.85 19.13
C ILE A 230 -3.50 -0.32 20.55
N TYR A 231 -4.76 -0.46 20.97
CA TYR A 231 -5.26 -0.06 22.28
C TYR A 231 -5.68 -1.24 23.16
N MET A 232 -5.48 -2.48 22.70
CA MET A 232 -5.80 -3.65 23.53
C MET A 232 -4.88 -3.72 24.75
N PRO A 233 -5.38 -4.06 25.95
CA PRO A 233 -4.59 -4.07 27.19
C PRO A 233 -3.36 -4.98 27.14
N THR A 234 -3.42 -6.06 26.36
CA THR A 234 -2.31 -7.00 26.12
C THR A 234 -1.11 -6.35 25.44
N LEU A 235 -1.35 -5.45 24.47
CA LEU A 235 -0.32 -4.74 23.71
C LEU A 235 -0.02 -3.34 24.28
N ASN A 236 -0.98 -2.77 25.00
CA ASN A 236 -0.94 -1.42 25.52
C ASN A 236 -1.54 -1.37 26.94
N PRO A 237 -0.88 -1.98 27.94
CA PRO A 237 -1.43 -2.14 29.28
C PRO A 237 -1.73 -0.81 29.98
N PHE A 238 -0.98 0.24 29.64
CA PHE A 238 -1.17 1.58 30.17
C PHE A 238 -2.13 2.45 29.35
N GLY A 239 -2.72 1.91 28.26
CA GLY A 239 -3.67 2.62 27.41
C GLY A 239 -3.10 3.88 26.76
N LYS A 240 -1.78 3.96 26.55
CA LYS A 240 -1.09 5.14 26.01
C LYS A 240 -1.55 5.44 24.59
N TYR A 241 -1.72 6.71 24.24
CA TYR A 241 -2.02 7.09 22.86
C TYR A 241 -0.87 6.71 21.93
N LYS A 242 -1.19 6.14 20.76
CA LYS A 242 -0.20 5.72 19.77
C LYS A 242 -0.10 6.73 18.64
N GLY A 243 1.13 7.09 18.28
CA GLY A 243 1.43 8.11 17.27
C GLY A 243 1.72 9.50 17.86
N VAL A 244 2.23 10.39 17.01
CA VAL A 244 2.72 11.71 17.43
C VAL A 244 1.56 12.67 17.71
N ASP A 245 0.63 12.77 16.76
CA ASP A 245 -0.48 13.74 16.82
C ASP A 245 -1.45 13.49 17.99
N PRO A 246 -1.81 12.24 18.37
CA PRO A 246 -2.64 11.99 19.56
C PRO A 246 -2.06 12.56 20.85
N ASN A 247 -0.75 12.44 21.03
CA ASN A 247 -0.05 12.89 22.23
C ASN A 247 0.25 14.40 22.22
N THR A 248 0.64 14.93 21.06
CA THR A 248 1.15 16.32 20.95
C THR A 248 0.10 17.33 20.52
N ARG A 249 -0.99 16.88 19.87
CA ARG A 249 -2.04 17.74 19.33
C ARG A 249 -3.41 17.36 19.86
N TYR A 250 -3.92 16.17 19.53
CA TYR A 250 -5.34 15.86 19.72
C TYR A 250 -5.75 15.90 21.20
N TYR A 251 -5.03 15.22 22.09
CA TYR A 251 -5.32 15.26 23.53
C TYR A 251 -5.16 16.64 24.16
N PRO A 252 -3.99 17.32 24.07
CA PRO A 252 -3.81 18.60 24.71
C PRO A 252 -4.75 19.69 24.15
N HIS A 253 -4.94 19.72 22.83
CA HIS A 253 -5.84 20.70 22.22
C HIS A 253 -7.30 20.44 22.60
N LEU A 254 -7.75 19.18 22.66
CA LEU A 254 -9.13 18.88 23.05
C LEU A 254 -9.40 19.32 24.49
N LYS A 255 -8.44 19.14 25.41
CA LYS A 255 -8.53 19.70 26.77
C LYS A 255 -8.64 21.23 26.77
N GLN A 256 -7.81 21.90 25.96
CA GLN A 256 -7.84 23.36 25.85
C GLN A 256 -9.12 23.88 25.18
N ILE A 257 -9.69 23.12 24.24
CA ILE A 257 -10.98 23.44 23.61
C ILE A 257 -12.09 23.45 24.67
N LEU A 258 -12.11 22.43 25.52
CA LEU A 258 -13.10 22.27 26.59
C LEU A 258 -12.96 23.27 27.74
N SER A 259 -11.82 23.95 27.89
CA SER A 259 -11.58 24.90 28.99
C SER A 259 -12.15 26.31 28.75
N GLY A 260 -12.92 26.53 27.69
CA GLY A 260 -13.50 27.83 27.34
C GLY A 260 -14.70 27.68 26.40
N ASN A 261 -14.97 28.64 25.53
CA ASN A 261 -16.01 28.49 24.50
C ASN A 261 -15.57 27.43 23.48
N PRO A 262 -16.19 26.23 23.44
CA PRO A 262 -15.59 25.11 22.70
C PRO A 262 -15.63 25.28 21.19
N LEU A 263 -16.66 25.93 20.63
CA LEU A 263 -16.75 26.15 19.19
C LEU A 263 -15.73 27.18 18.71
N ILE A 264 -15.60 28.30 19.42
CA ILE A 264 -14.60 29.34 19.12
C ILE A 264 -13.19 28.76 19.29
N ASN A 265 -12.97 28.01 20.37
CA ASN A 265 -11.67 27.40 20.65
C ASN A 265 -11.32 26.32 19.63
N ALA A 266 -12.27 25.51 19.16
CA ALA A 266 -12.03 24.49 18.15
C ALA A 266 -11.51 25.10 16.84
N VAL A 267 -12.08 26.24 16.43
CA VAL A 267 -11.62 26.97 15.23
C VAL A 267 -10.29 27.68 15.49
N ARG A 268 -10.12 28.31 16.67
CA ARG A 268 -8.90 29.08 16.99
C ARG A 268 -7.67 28.21 17.18
N ILE A 269 -7.82 27.09 17.90
CA ILE A 269 -6.72 26.15 18.21
C ILE A 269 -6.49 25.22 17.02
N GLY A 270 -7.58 24.70 16.46
CA GLY A 270 -7.56 23.81 15.29
C GLY A 270 -7.50 24.54 13.96
N TYR A 271 -6.86 25.71 13.90
CA TYR A 271 -6.93 26.64 12.77
C TYR A 271 -6.58 26.01 11.40
N ASP A 272 -5.75 24.97 11.37
CA ASP A 272 -5.35 24.23 10.17
C ASP A 272 -6.24 23.00 9.88
N ARG A 273 -7.17 22.68 10.79
CA ARG A 273 -8.03 21.49 10.81
C ARG A 273 -9.40 21.74 11.50
N PRO A 274 -10.10 22.87 11.25
CA PRO A 274 -11.20 23.32 12.11
C PRO A 274 -12.35 22.31 12.19
N THR A 275 -12.73 21.70 11.07
CA THR A 275 -13.81 20.70 11.06
C THR A 275 -13.42 19.44 11.81
N TYR A 276 -12.14 19.06 11.78
CA TYR A 276 -11.66 17.89 12.53
C TYR A 276 -11.77 18.12 14.04
N TYR A 277 -11.39 19.30 14.54
CA TYR A 277 -11.50 19.62 15.95
C TYR A 277 -12.94 19.83 16.41
N ILE A 278 -13.82 20.38 15.56
CA ILE A 278 -15.26 20.42 15.84
C ILE A 278 -15.82 19.00 15.98
N MET A 279 -15.47 18.09 15.07
CA MET A 279 -15.85 16.68 15.16
C MET A 279 -15.33 16.04 16.46
N MET A 280 -14.06 16.24 16.80
CA MET A 280 -13.49 15.75 18.06
C MET A 280 -14.22 16.29 19.29
N TYR A 281 -14.57 17.57 19.30
CA TYR A 281 -15.35 18.17 20.37
C TYR A 281 -16.73 17.52 20.50
N LEU A 282 -17.46 17.36 19.39
CA LEU A 282 -18.77 16.72 19.42
C LEU A 282 -18.70 15.27 19.93
N LEU A 283 -17.66 14.53 19.54
CA LEU A 283 -17.40 13.18 20.05
C LEU A 283 -17.05 13.19 21.54
N SER A 284 -16.31 14.19 22.03
CA SER A 284 -15.91 14.25 23.44
C SER A 284 -17.06 14.56 24.38
N ILE A 285 -18.10 15.25 23.91
CA ILE A 285 -19.36 15.40 24.65
C ILE A 285 -20.01 14.02 24.89
N LEU A 286 -19.98 13.13 23.90
CA LEU A 286 -20.65 11.84 23.94
C LEU A 286 -19.84 10.76 24.66
N PHE A 287 -18.53 10.75 24.47
CA PHE A 287 -17.65 9.64 24.85
C PHE A 287 -16.57 10.04 25.86
N GLY A 288 -16.42 11.32 26.18
CA GLY A 288 -15.28 11.84 26.93
C GLY A 288 -14.01 11.95 26.08
N VAL A 289 -13.02 12.66 26.62
CA VAL A 289 -11.77 13.00 25.91
C VAL A 289 -10.96 11.76 25.53
N ASP A 290 -10.77 10.83 26.48
CA ASP A 290 -9.90 9.66 26.27
C ASP A 290 -10.44 8.72 25.19
N LEU A 291 -11.70 8.31 25.32
CA LEU A 291 -12.34 7.41 24.36
C LEU A 291 -12.46 8.07 22.99
N THR A 292 -12.74 9.37 22.92
CA THR A 292 -12.77 10.10 21.64
C THR A 292 -11.49 9.89 20.85
N ILE A 293 -10.32 10.08 21.46
CA ILE A 293 -9.04 9.96 20.77
C ILE A 293 -8.78 8.53 20.29
N LYS A 294 -9.20 7.54 21.09
CA LYS A 294 -9.11 6.12 20.74
C LYS A 294 -10.08 5.72 19.63
N LEU A 295 -11.21 6.43 19.46
CA LEU A 295 -12.18 6.22 18.39
C LEU A 295 -11.79 6.86 17.06
N LEU A 296 -10.98 7.94 17.06
CA LEU A 296 -10.56 8.63 15.83
C LEU A 296 -9.98 7.72 14.74
N PRO A 297 -9.05 6.78 15.03
CA PRO A 297 -8.52 5.91 13.97
C PRO A 297 -9.56 4.92 13.43
N ILE A 298 -10.58 4.53 14.21
CA ILE A 298 -11.70 3.71 13.73
C ILE A 298 -12.54 4.50 12.72
N ILE A 299 -12.86 5.76 13.05
CA ILE A 299 -13.61 6.66 12.17
C ILE A 299 -12.85 6.87 10.86
N SER A 300 -11.55 7.17 10.94
CA SER A 300 -10.69 7.35 9.76
C SER A 300 -10.61 6.09 8.90
N MET A 301 -10.42 4.92 9.51
CA MET A 301 -10.37 3.62 8.81
C MET A 301 -11.68 3.31 8.08
N LEU A 302 -12.82 3.40 8.78
CA LEU A 302 -14.13 3.13 8.19
C LEU A 302 -14.45 4.07 7.04
N MET A 303 -14.17 5.38 7.21
CA MET A 303 -14.41 6.37 6.17
C MET A 303 -13.50 6.11 4.96
N PHE A 304 -12.24 5.75 5.18
CA PHE A 304 -11.28 5.44 4.11
C PHE A 304 -11.72 4.21 3.29
N VAL A 305 -12.00 3.09 3.96
CA VAL A 305 -12.48 1.86 3.30
C VAL A 305 -13.78 2.10 2.53
N THR A 306 -14.69 2.88 3.12
CA THR A 306 -15.95 3.29 2.47
C THR A 306 -15.70 4.13 1.21
N ALA A 307 -14.79 5.11 1.30
CA ALA A 307 -14.43 5.96 0.19
C ALA A 307 -13.83 5.16 -0.98
N ILE A 308 -12.95 4.21 -0.68
CA ILE A 308 -12.37 3.29 -1.68
C ILE A 308 -13.45 2.44 -2.33
N TYR A 309 -14.29 1.77 -1.55
CA TYR A 309 -15.37 0.92 -2.07
C TYR A 309 -16.29 1.69 -3.04
N PHE A 310 -16.77 2.86 -2.62
CA PHE A 310 -17.69 3.65 -3.46
C PHE A 310 -17.03 4.22 -4.72
N SER A 311 -15.74 4.54 -4.66
CA SER A 311 -14.99 5.06 -5.81
C SER A 311 -14.70 3.96 -6.82
N MET A 312 -14.31 2.78 -6.34
CA MET A 312 -13.96 1.64 -7.18
C MET A 312 -15.17 0.88 -7.74
N LYS A 313 -16.39 1.10 -7.20
CA LYS A 313 -17.64 0.52 -7.72
C LYS A 313 -17.88 0.78 -9.20
N ARG A 314 -17.30 1.86 -9.75
CA ARG A 314 -17.34 2.18 -11.18
C ARG A 314 -16.69 1.11 -12.07
N TYR A 315 -15.76 0.33 -11.53
CA TYR A 315 -15.07 -0.76 -12.22
C TYR A 315 -15.73 -2.13 -11.98
N GLY A 316 -16.75 -2.20 -11.13
CA GLY A 316 -17.48 -3.41 -10.78
C GLY A 316 -17.48 -3.67 -9.27
N GLN A 317 -18.50 -4.38 -8.78
CA GLN A 317 -18.65 -4.65 -7.33
C GLN A 317 -17.53 -5.54 -6.78
N ASN A 318 -17.04 -6.50 -7.57
CA ASN A 318 -15.95 -7.38 -7.16
C ASN A 318 -14.65 -6.61 -7.01
N ILE A 319 -14.34 -5.71 -7.96
CA ILE A 319 -13.16 -4.84 -7.89
C ILE A 319 -13.27 -3.88 -6.70
N ALA A 320 -14.45 -3.29 -6.48
CA ALA A 320 -14.68 -2.43 -5.32
C ALA A 320 -14.46 -3.15 -3.99
N THR A 321 -14.93 -4.38 -3.88
CA THR A 321 -14.77 -5.20 -2.69
C THR A 321 -13.30 -5.54 -2.48
N ALA A 322 -12.61 -6.01 -3.53
CA ALA A 322 -11.18 -6.30 -3.46
C ALA A 322 -10.35 -5.06 -3.09
N ALA A 323 -10.59 -3.91 -3.71
CA ALA A 323 -9.88 -2.67 -3.41
C ALA A 323 -10.13 -2.20 -1.97
N ALA A 324 -11.37 -2.33 -1.47
CA ALA A 324 -11.68 -2.00 -0.08
C ALA A 324 -10.98 -2.95 0.89
N THR A 325 -10.93 -4.26 0.61
CA THR A 325 -10.17 -5.22 1.42
C THR A 325 -8.66 -4.93 1.39
N LEU A 326 -8.08 -4.71 0.22
CA LEU A 326 -6.64 -4.39 0.08
C LEU A 326 -6.28 -3.06 0.75
N SER A 327 -7.20 -2.10 0.79
CA SER A 327 -6.97 -0.82 1.48
C SER A 327 -6.70 -1.00 2.97
N LEU A 328 -7.16 -2.08 3.60
CA LEU A 328 -6.94 -2.35 5.03
C LEU A 328 -5.44 -2.47 5.39
N GLY A 329 -4.63 -2.99 4.46
CA GLY A 329 -3.18 -3.17 4.62
C GLY A 329 -2.34 -2.13 3.88
N SER A 330 -2.96 -1.07 3.35
CA SER A 330 -2.25 -0.09 2.53
C SER A 330 -1.31 0.80 3.34
N TYR A 331 -0.32 1.38 2.66
CA TYR A 331 0.60 2.39 3.19
C TYR A 331 -0.13 3.48 4.01
N THR A 332 -1.27 3.97 3.50
CA THR A 332 -2.08 5.01 4.16
C THR A 332 -2.56 4.56 5.53
N VAL A 333 -3.04 3.32 5.67
CA VAL A 333 -3.56 2.81 6.95
C VAL A 333 -2.44 2.70 7.96
N THR A 334 -1.32 2.09 7.57
CA THR A 334 -0.19 1.88 8.47
C THR A 334 0.39 3.21 8.96
N ALA A 335 0.65 4.16 8.04
CA ALA A 335 1.13 5.48 8.41
C ALA A 335 0.10 6.29 9.20
N GLY A 336 -1.18 6.20 8.84
CA GLY A 336 -2.29 6.85 9.54
C GLY A 336 -2.42 6.36 10.98
N LEU A 337 -2.35 5.05 11.19
CA LEU A 337 -2.52 4.41 12.48
C LEU A 337 -1.33 4.66 13.41
N TYR A 338 -0.12 4.32 12.98
CA TYR A 338 1.08 4.37 13.82
C TYR A 338 1.72 5.76 13.88
N GLY A 339 1.61 6.56 12.81
CA GLY A 339 2.01 7.97 12.84
C GLY A 339 1.02 8.84 13.62
N GLY A 340 -0.20 8.34 13.86
CA GLY A 340 -1.27 9.11 14.50
C GLY A 340 -1.89 10.16 13.58
N LEU A 341 -1.69 10.05 12.26
CA LEU A 341 -2.07 11.05 11.26
C LEU A 341 -3.58 10.98 10.91
N TYR A 342 -4.44 10.89 11.91
CA TYR A 342 -5.86 10.57 11.76
C TYR A 342 -6.64 11.62 10.95
N SER A 343 -6.32 12.90 11.13
CA SER A 343 -6.88 14.00 10.32
C SER A 343 -6.46 13.92 8.86
N ASN A 344 -5.20 13.55 8.60
CA ASN A 344 -4.68 13.41 7.24
C ASN A 344 -5.38 12.26 6.53
N TRP A 345 -5.51 11.15 7.24
CA TRP A 345 -6.19 9.95 6.78
C TRP A 345 -7.66 10.19 6.44
N LEU A 346 -8.37 10.91 7.32
CA LEU A 346 -9.77 11.25 7.09
C LEU A 346 -9.93 12.23 5.92
N SER A 347 -9.05 13.23 5.81
CA SER A 347 -9.02 14.16 4.67
C SER A 347 -8.83 13.41 3.34
N LEU A 348 -7.93 12.43 3.29
CA LEU A 348 -7.69 11.61 2.11
C LEU A 348 -8.93 10.81 1.69
N ALA A 349 -9.69 10.27 2.64
CA ALA A 349 -10.96 9.59 2.36
C ALA A 349 -11.96 10.54 1.66
N PHE A 350 -12.06 11.79 2.12
CA PHE A 350 -12.91 12.79 1.48
C PHE A 350 -12.37 13.26 0.12
N ILE A 351 -11.06 13.31 -0.07
CA ILE A 351 -10.45 13.56 -1.39
C ILE A 351 -10.86 12.49 -2.39
N ILE A 352 -10.76 11.22 -2.01
CA ILE A 352 -11.17 10.08 -2.86
C ILE A 352 -12.64 10.20 -3.26
N LEU A 353 -13.52 10.50 -2.30
CA LEU A 353 -14.94 10.75 -2.58
C LEU A 353 -15.13 11.96 -3.51
N SER A 354 -14.44 13.05 -3.25
CA SER A 354 -14.49 14.27 -4.07
C SER A 354 -14.12 13.97 -5.53
N ILE A 355 -13.02 13.25 -5.78
CA ILE A 355 -12.61 12.81 -7.12
C ILE A 355 -13.70 11.94 -7.77
N SER A 356 -14.29 11.01 -7.00
CA SER A 356 -15.35 10.11 -7.49
C SER A 356 -16.61 10.87 -7.90
N TYR A 357 -17.07 11.83 -7.10
CA TYR A 357 -18.26 12.63 -7.39
C TYR A 357 -18.02 13.68 -8.49
N LEU A 358 -16.85 14.32 -8.50
CA LEU A 358 -16.42 15.17 -9.61
C LEU A 358 -16.45 14.39 -10.92
N THR A 359 -15.92 13.17 -10.90
CA THR A 359 -15.94 12.33 -12.09
C THR A 359 -17.36 12.04 -12.56
N LYS A 360 -18.26 11.63 -11.64
CA LYS A 360 -19.66 11.37 -11.99
C LYS A 360 -20.35 12.62 -12.54
N TYR A 361 -20.01 13.80 -12.02
CA TYR A 361 -20.50 15.06 -12.55
C TYR A 361 -19.98 15.30 -13.97
N LEU A 362 -18.68 15.20 -14.21
CA LEU A 362 -18.10 15.47 -15.54
C LEU A 362 -18.52 14.43 -16.60
N GLU A 363 -18.87 13.22 -16.20
CA GLU A 363 -19.39 12.17 -17.11
C GLU A 363 -20.89 12.30 -17.39
N ARG A 364 -21.71 12.70 -16.39
CA ARG A 364 -23.18 12.64 -16.49
C ARG A 364 -23.87 14.00 -16.44
N ASN A 365 -23.12 15.07 -16.21
CA ASN A 365 -23.59 16.44 -16.01
C ASN A 365 -24.72 16.58 -14.96
N LYS A 366 -24.71 15.74 -13.91
CA LYS A 366 -25.74 15.76 -12.85
C LYS A 366 -25.34 16.68 -11.70
N TYR A 367 -26.04 17.81 -11.51
CA TYR A 367 -25.75 18.78 -10.46
C TYR A 367 -25.78 18.21 -9.04
N LYS A 368 -26.59 17.19 -8.76
CA LYS A 368 -26.53 16.46 -7.47
C LYS A 368 -25.12 15.93 -7.19
N MET A 369 -24.40 15.46 -8.20
CA MET A 369 -23.01 14.99 -8.05
C MET A 369 -22.05 16.16 -7.83
N LEU A 370 -22.31 17.32 -8.45
CA LEU A 370 -21.53 18.54 -8.21
C LEU A 370 -21.70 19.03 -6.77
N GLY A 371 -22.92 19.03 -6.24
CA GLY A 371 -23.20 19.39 -4.85
C GLY A 371 -22.48 18.48 -3.85
N ILE A 372 -22.50 17.16 -4.09
CA ILE A 372 -21.76 16.22 -3.24
C ILE A 372 -20.24 16.42 -3.39
N PHE A 373 -19.74 16.67 -4.61
CA PHE A 373 -18.33 17.04 -4.82
C PHE A 373 -17.94 18.26 -3.98
N ILE A 374 -18.69 19.36 -4.05
CA ILE A 374 -18.43 20.58 -3.26
C ILE A 374 -18.35 20.25 -1.77
N LEU A 375 -19.33 19.50 -1.25
CA LEU A 375 -19.36 19.10 0.15
C LEU A 375 -18.12 18.28 0.55
N THR A 376 -17.81 17.23 -0.21
CA THR A 376 -16.66 16.36 0.08
C THR A 376 -15.32 17.08 -0.09
N TYR A 377 -15.23 18.02 -1.02
CA TYR A 377 -14.04 18.83 -1.25
C TYR A 377 -13.82 19.84 -0.11
N PHE A 378 -14.88 20.52 0.32
CA PHE A 378 -14.85 21.38 1.48
C PHE A 378 -14.40 20.61 2.73
N LEU A 379 -15.00 19.44 2.99
CA LEU A 379 -14.62 18.58 4.12
C LEU A 379 -13.16 18.16 4.04
N ALA A 380 -12.65 17.78 2.86
CA ALA A 380 -11.25 17.42 2.69
C ALA A 380 -10.30 18.53 3.14
N ILE A 381 -10.56 19.78 2.72
CA ILE A 381 -9.72 20.94 3.05
C ILE A 381 -9.87 21.34 4.52
N SER A 382 -11.10 21.36 5.03
CA SER A 382 -11.37 21.83 6.40
C SER A 382 -10.98 20.81 7.49
N ILE A 383 -10.83 19.53 7.12
CA ILE A 383 -10.28 18.49 8.00
C ILE A 383 -8.75 18.57 8.06
N HIS A 384 -8.09 18.89 6.94
CA HIS A 384 -6.64 19.09 6.92
C HIS A 384 -6.18 20.03 5.80
N ALA A 385 -5.82 21.25 6.21
CA ALA A 385 -5.39 22.35 5.33
C ALA A 385 -4.31 21.95 4.30
N TYR A 386 -3.23 21.30 4.74
CA TYR A 386 -2.10 20.97 3.86
C TYR A 386 -2.46 19.97 2.76
N ILE A 387 -3.02 18.81 3.10
CA ILE A 387 -3.46 17.82 2.10
C ILE A 387 -4.54 18.41 1.20
N GLY A 388 -5.46 19.20 1.78
CA GLY A 388 -6.44 19.98 1.04
C GLY A 388 -5.80 20.92 0.00
N ALA A 389 -4.72 21.61 0.35
CA ALA A 389 -3.99 22.49 -0.56
C ALA A 389 -3.28 21.72 -1.68
N VAL A 390 -2.64 20.58 -1.37
CA VAL A 390 -2.05 19.69 -2.38
C VAL A 390 -3.11 19.22 -3.38
N TYR A 391 -4.25 18.74 -2.87
CA TYR A 391 -5.38 18.31 -3.70
C TYR A 391 -5.95 19.45 -4.56
N THR A 392 -6.07 20.65 -3.98
CA THR A 392 -6.53 21.85 -4.68
C THR A 392 -5.65 22.19 -5.88
N ILE A 393 -4.33 22.12 -5.74
CA ILE A 393 -3.37 22.35 -6.84
C ILE A 393 -3.57 21.30 -7.94
N ILE A 394 -3.63 20.02 -7.55
CA ILE A 394 -3.82 18.90 -8.47
C ILE A 394 -5.12 19.06 -9.26
N LEU A 395 -6.20 19.40 -8.57
CA LEU A 395 -7.51 19.59 -9.16
C LEU A 395 -7.53 20.79 -10.12
N SER A 396 -6.89 21.90 -9.75
CA SER A 396 -6.79 23.10 -10.58
C SER A 396 -6.06 22.79 -11.89
N ILE A 397 -4.89 22.14 -11.81
CA ILE A 397 -4.11 21.73 -12.97
C ILE A 397 -4.90 20.77 -13.87
N TYR A 398 -5.58 19.79 -13.27
CA TYR A 398 -6.44 18.86 -14.00
C TYR A 398 -7.57 19.57 -14.76
N LEU A 399 -8.28 20.49 -14.11
CA LEU A 399 -9.40 21.20 -14.72
C LEU A 399 -8.95 22.16 -15.82
N ILE A 400 -7.82 22.85 -15.63
CA ILE A 400 -7.20 23.71 -16.66
C ILE A 400 -6.77 22.86 -17.86
N TYR A 401 -6.06 21.74 -17.62
CA TYR A 401 -5.70 20.78 -18.65
C TYR A 401 -6.94 20.35 -19.45
N ARG A 402 -8.03 20.02 -18.77
CA ARG A 402 -9.25 19.57 -19.43
C ARG A 402 -9.93 20.66 -20.27
N ILE A 403 -9.93 21.92 -19.80
CA ILE A 403 -10.45 23.06 -20.57
C ILE A 403 -9.64 23.27 -21.85
N ILE A 404 -8.31 23.17 -21.79
CA ILE A 404 -7.41 23.36 -22.94
C ILE A 404 -7.60 22.27 -23.99
N PHE A 405 -7.61 20.99 -23.56
CA PHE A 405 -7.54 19.84 -24.46
C PHE A 405 -8.91 19.25 -24.83
N TYR A 406 -9.97 19.49 -24.05
CA TYR A 406 -11.32 18.98 -24.30
C TYR A 406 -12.33 20.13 -24.47
N ARG A 407 -12.19 20.88 -25.58
CA ARG A 407 -13.00 22.08 -25.86
C ARG A 407 -14.52 21.85 -25.77
N ASN A 408 -15.00 20.69 -26.18
CA ASN A 408 -16.42 20.33 -26.12
C ASN A 408 -16.96 20.14 -24.68
N GLU A 409 -16.07 20.10 -23.69
CA GLU A 409 -16.39 19.86 -22.28
C GLU A 409 -16.19 21.09 -21.38
N ILE A 410 -15.89 22.26 -21.97
CA ILE A 410 -15.59 23.50 -21.24
C ILE A 410 -16.75 23.89 -20.31
N SER A 411 -18.00 23.88 -20.80
CA SER A 411 -19.17 24.34 -20.06
C SER A 411 -19.44 23.57 -18.76
N LYS A 412 -19.10 22.27 -18.73
CA LYS A 412 -19.17 21.43 -17.52
C LYS A 412 -17.90 21.50 -16.68
N THR A 413 -16.74 21.77 -17.26
CA THR A 413 -15.45 21.80 -16.54
C THR A 413 -15.21 23.13 -15.82
N ILE A 414 -15.71 24.25 -16.37
CA ILE A 414 -15.50 25.58 -15.80
C ILE A 414 -16.17 25.74 -14.43
N LYS A 415 -17.32 25.08 -14.20
CA LYS A 415 -18.05 25.15 -12.93
C LYS A 415 -17.22 24.63 -11.74
N PRO A 416 -16.69 23.39 -11.74
CA PRO A 416 -15.80 22.91 -10.69
C PRO A 416 -14.50 23.72 -10.58
N LEU A 417 -14.03 24.35 -11.67
CA LEU A 417 -12.88 25.25 -11.60
C LEU A 417 -13.21 26.53 -10.81
N LEU A 418 -14.34 27.18 -11.11
CA LEU A 418 -14.81 28.35 -10.38
C LEU A 418 -15.04 28.02 -8.90
N ILE A 419 -15.65 26.87 -8.60
CA ILE A 419 -15.80 26.37 -7.23
C ILE A 419 -14.43 26.22 -6.56
N THR A 420 -13.45 25.67 -7.26
CA THR A 420 -12.10 25.50 -6.74
C THR A 420 -11.46 26.85 -6.42
N ILE A 421 -11.60 27.84 -7.31
CA ILE A 421 -11.12 29.21 -7.10
C ILE A 421 -11.81 29.87 -5.91
N ILE A 422 -13.13 29.74 -5.78
CA ILE A 422 -13.89 30.28 -4.64
C ILE A 422 -13.42 29.65 -3.34
N ILE A 423 -13.26 28.32 -3.30
CA ILE A 423 -12.77 27.62 -2.11
C ILE A 423 -11.35 28.07 -1.76
N ILE A 424 -10.45 28.22 -2.74
CA ILE A 424 -9.11 28.77 -2.54
C ILE A 424 -9.19 30.17 -1.94
N ALA A 425 -10.03 31.05 -2.50
CA ALA A 425 -10.16 32.43 -2.04
C ALA A 425 -10.69 32.51 -0.61
N LEU A 426 -11.75 31.76 -0.29
CA LEU A 426 -12.33 31.66 1.06
C LEU A 426 -11.33 31.10 2.05
N PHE A 427 -10.63 30.04 1.65
CA PHE A 427 -9.62 29.41 2.48
C PHE A 427 -8.46 30.38 2.72
N THR A 428 -7.89 30.99 1.68
CA THR A 428 -6.80 31.98 1.78
C THR A 428 -7.21 33.17 2.65
N TYR A 429 -8.43 33.67 2.50
CA TYR A 429 -8.98 34.73 3.36
C TYR A 429 -9.00 34.30 4.84
N ALA A 430 -9.44 33.07 5.13
CA ALA A 430 -9.37 32.51 6.48
C ALA A 430 -7.92 32.31 6.97
N LEU A 431 -6.96 32.03 6.08
CA LEU A 431 -5.53 31.91 6.40
C LEU A 431 -4.83 33.24 6.74
N TYR A 432 -5.39 34.38 6.35
CA TYR A 432 -4.83 35.70 6.69
C TYR A 432 -4.95 36.05 8.19
N PHE A 433 -5.62 35.21 8.99
CA PHE A 433 -5.50 35.26 10.45
C PHE A 433 -4.10 34.76 10.89
N LYS A 434 -3.44 35.53 11.77
CA LYS A 434 -1.99 35.53 12.03
C LYS A 434 -1.26 34.19 12.32
N PRO A 435 -1.85 33.09 12.85
CA PRO A 435 -1.07 31.86 13.09
C PRO A 435 -0.68 31.10 11.81
N ILE A 436 -1.42 31.30 10.70
CA ILE A 436 -1.38 30.39 9.56
C ILE A 436 -0.41 30.85 8.46
N TYR A 437 -0.28 32.17 8.30
CA TYR A 437 0.65 32.80 7.35
C TYR A 437 2.10 32.36 7.55
N GLY A 438 2.57 32.24 8.81
CA GLY A 438 3.93 31.78 9.11
C GLY A 438 4.18 30.34 8.66
N THR A 439 3.17 29.47 8.82
CA THR A 439 3.21 28.08 8.36
C THR A 439 3.28 28.05 6.84
N TYR A 440 2.37 28.73 6.13
CA TYR A 440 2.33 28.77 4.67
C TYR A 440 3.56 29.43 4.03
N ARG A 441 4.15 30.45 4.66
CA ARG A 441 5.42 31.05 4.23
C ARG A 441 6.60 30.07 4.37
N GLY A 442 6.57 29.20 5.37
CA GLY A 442 7.50 28.08 5.49
C GLY A 442 7.32 27.08 4.34
N TRP A 443 6.08 26.68 4.07
CA TRP A 443 5.74 25.77 2.98
C TRP A 443 6.08 26.35 1.60
N SER A 444 5.80 27.63 1.33
CA SER A 444 6.09 28.25 0.04
C SER A 444 7.59 28.29 -0.27
N ARG A 445 8.45 28.49 0.74
CA ARG A 445 9.91 28.33 0.59
C ARG A 445 10.31 26.91 0.18
N ILE A 446 9.60 25.90 0.68
CA ILE A 446 9.82 24.49 0.31
C ILE A 446 9.37 24.21 -1.14
N PHE A 447 8.34 24.90 -1.65
CA PHE A 447 7.90 24.78 -3.04
C PHE A 447 8.76 25.57 -4.03
N ILE A 448 9.50 26.59 -3.58
CA ILE A 448 10.40 27.41 -4.41
C ILE A 448 11.83 26.84 -4.42
N ASN A 449 12.28 26.23 -3.31
CA ASN A 449 13.59 25.58 -3.20
C ASN A 449 13.84 24.25 -3.98
N PRO A 450 12.86 23.52 -4.57
CA PRO A 450 13.13 22.25 -5.25
C PRO A 450 14.17 22.35 -6.35
N LEU A 451 14.20 23.48 -7.08
CA LEU A 451 15.13 23.71 -8.18
C LEU A 451 16.59 23.73 -7.71
N TYR A 452 16.86 24.14 -6.47
CA TYR A 452 18.20 24.12 -5.88
C TYR A 452 18.60 22.73 -5.36
N GLU A 453 17.62 21.86 -5.07
CA GLU A 453 17.84 20.49 -4.58
C GLU A 453 17.91 19.46 -5.71
N ILE A 454 17.56 19.83 -6.96
CA ILE A 454 17.68 18.92 -8.13
C ILE A 454 19.13 18.44 -8.29
N SER A 455 20.12 19.31 -8.08
CA SER A 455 21.54 18.96 -8.15
C SER A 455 21.96 17.94 -7.07
N ASN A 456 21.19 17.82 -5.99
CA ASN A 456 21.43 16.89 -4.90
C ASN A 456 20.70 15.54 -5.08
N LEU A 457 19.84 15.39 -6.09
CA LEU A 457 19.11 14.14 -6.35
C LEU A 457 20.08 12.97 -6.56
N PHE A 458 19.73 11.81 -6.00
CA PHE A 458 20.52 10.57 -6.09
C PHE A 458 21.93 10.62 -5.49
N THR A 459 22.31 11.71 -4.81
CA THR A 459 23.52 11.74 -3.97
C THR A 459 23.38 10.78 -2.78
N ARG A 460 24.50 10.45 -2.11
CA ARG A 460 24.49 9.62 -0.89
C ARG A 460 23.60 10.22 0.20
N LYS A 461 23.62 11.54 0.37
CA LYS A 461 22.77 12.27 1.32
C LYS A 461 21.29 12.15 0.95
N TRP A 462 20.97 12.28 -0.33
CA TRP A 462 19.60 12.11 -0.81
C TRP A 462 19.09 10.69 -0.57
N TRP A 463 19.86 9.65 -0.93
CA TRP A 463 19.46 8.25 -0.69
C TRP A 463 19.24 7.98 0.80
N HIS A 464 20.10 8.51 1.67
CA HIS A 464 19.91 8.40 3.11
C HIS A 464 18.58 9.03 3.55
N ASN A 465 18.29 10.26 3.11
CA ASN A 465 17.05 10.97 3.43
C ASN A 465 15.80 10.27 2.87
N PHE A 466 15.86 9.81 1.62
CA PHE A 466 14.76 9.12 0.96
C PHE A 466 14.48 7.77 1.62
N ASN A 467 15.52 7.00 1.94
CA ASN A 467 15.39 5.75 2.69
C ASN A 467 14.80 5.99 4.08
N ILE A 468 15.24 7.04 4.80
CA ILE A 468 14.61 7.43 6.07
C ILE A 468 13.13 7.77 5.87
N ALA A 469 12.77 8.51 4.82
CA ALA A 469 11.37 8.87 4.61
C ALA A 469 10.49 7.65 4.30
N VAL A 470 11.01 6.69 3.52
CA VAL A 470 10.31 5.45 3.17
C VAL A 470 10.21 4.49 4.36
N TYR A 471 11.26 4.37 5.17
CA TYR A 471 11.33 3.39 6.26
C TYR A 471 10.86 3.91 7.63
N ASN A 472 11.09 5.17 7.96
CA ASN A 472 11.15 5.63 9.35
C ASN A 472 9.87 6.34 9.82
N TYR A 473 9.24 7.20 9.00
CA TYR A 473 8.22 8.12 9.53
C TYR A 473 6.80 7.53 9.62
N GLY A 474 6.54 6.43 8.94
CA GLY A 474 5.23 5.77 8.95
C GLY A 474 5.23 4.40 9.61
N ALA A 475 6.24 4.11 10.43
CA ALA A 475 6.19 2.96 11.33
C ALA A 475 5.72 1.68 10.62
N SER A 476 6.50 1.24 9.62
CA SER A 476 6.22 0.12 8.69
C SER A 476 5.41 0.42 7.40
N SER A 477 4.97 1.65 7.17
CA SER A 477 4.09 1.97 6.03
C SER A 477 4.69 1.75 4.64
N GLY A 478 5.98 2.05 4.44
CA GLY A 478 6.68 1.76 3.19
C GLY A 478 6.86 0.27 2.95
N LEU A 479 6.78 -0.57 3.98
CA LEU A 479 7.27 -1.95 3.97
C LEU A 479 6.32 -2.95 3.29
N ASP A 480 5.34 -2.48 2.52
CA ASP A 480 4.52 -3.31 1.64
C ASP A 480 5.02 -3.22 0.19
N PRO A 481 6.07 -3.98 -0.17
CA PRO A 481 6.61 -3.97 -1.54
C PRO A 481 5.57 -4.43 -2.57
N TYR A 482 4.66 -5.32 -2.20
CA TYR A 482 3.61 -5.80 -3.09
C TYR A 482 2.57 -4.72 -3.37
N GLY A 483 2.21 -3.94 -2.35
CA GLY A 483 1.40 -2.73 -2.49
C GLY A 483 1.98 -1.80 -3.55
N TRP A 484 3.26 -1.46 -3.47
CA TRP A 484 3.93 -0.60 -4.45
C TRP A 484 3.98 -1.20 -5.87
N ILE A 485 4.24 -2.51 -5.99
CA ILE A 485 4.21 -3.20 -7.28
C ILE A 485 2.81 -3.14 -7.89
N LEU A 486 1.78 -3.47 -7.11
CA LEU A 486 0.39 -3.45 -7.58
C LEU A 486 -0.05 -2.03 -7.93
N SER A 487 0.27 -1.01 -7.12
CA SER A 487 -0.02 0.39 -7.43
C SER A 487 0.68 0.86 -8.70
N THR A 488 1.92 0.43 -8.93
CA THR A 488 2.66 0.70 -10.17
C THR A 488 1.96 0.08 -11.37
N LEU A 489 1.65 -1.22 -11.31
CA LEU A 489 0.93 -1.92 -12.38
C LEU A 489 -0.44 -1.29 -12.64
N GLY A 490 -1.17 -0.95 -11.58
CA GLY A 490 -2.44 -0.23 -11.61
C GLY A 490 -2.32 1.07 -12.39
N LEU A 491 -1.31 1.91 -12.07
CA LEU A 491 -1.06 3.18 -12.75
C LEU A 491 -0.69 3.00 -14.23
N LEU A 492 0.14 2.01 -14.54
CA LEU A 492 0.50 1.65 -15.92
C LEU A 492 -0.75 1.26 -16.73
N THR A 493 -1.78 0.68 -16.11
CA THR A 493 -3.03 0.31 -16.81
C THR A 493 -4.01 1.46 -17.01
N LEU A 494 -3.83 2.62 -16.36
CA LEU A 494 -4.75 3.77 -16.47
C LEU A 494 -4.92 4.28 -17.92
N LYS A 495 -5.99 4.98 -18.24
CA LYS A 495 -6.27 5.48 -19.60
C LYS A 495 -6.55 6.97 -19.53
N LYS A 496 -5.82 7.75 -20.34
CA LYS A 496 -5.99 9.21 -20.52
C LYS A 496 -7.34 9.64 -21.14
N LYS A 497 -8.37 8.79 -21.14
CA LYS A 497 -9.73 9.13 -21.64
C LYS A 497 -10.79 9.00 -20.54
N ARG A 498 -10.39 8.56 -19.35
CA ARG A 498 -11.28 8.35 -18.22
C ARG A 498 -10.93 9.37 -17.16
N VAL A 499 -11.86 10.27 -16.89
CA VAL A 499 -11.75 11.39 -15.95
C VAL A 499 -11.08 11.00 -14.63
N PHE A 500 -11.57 9.94 -13.98
CA PHE A 500 -11.01 9.44 -12.72
C PHE A 500 -9.53 9.05 -12.85
N GLU A 501 -9.19 8.37 -13.94
CA GLU A 501 -7.85 7.85 -14.19
C GLU A 501 -6.87 8.97 -14.58
N GLU A 502 -7.34 9.99 -15.31
CA GLU A 502 -6.56 11.20 -15.60
C GLU A 502 -6.23 11.98 -14.33
N ILE A 503 -7.21 12.16 -13.43
CA ILE A 503 -6.98 12.84 -12.15
C ILE A 503 -5.88 12.11 -11.37
N LEU A 504 -5.94 10.78 -11.28
CA LEU A 504 -4.91 9.98 -10.60
C LEU A 504 -3.52 10.11 -11.25
N ILE A 505 -3.44 10.14 -12.58
CA ILE A 505 -2.17 10.36 -13.30
C ILE A 505 -1.59 11.74 -12.96
N VAL A 506 -2.41 12.79 -13.01
CA VAL A 506 -2.00 14.16 -12.66
C VAL A 506 -1.59 14.24 -11.18
N TYR A 507 -2.30 13.52 -10.30
CA TYR A 507 -1.97 13.42 -8.89
C TYR A 507 -0.54 12.88 -8.68
N VAL A 508 -0.23 11.73 -9.27
CA VAL A 508 1.12 11.13 -9.14
C VAL A 508 2.19 12.03 -9.79
N LEU A 509 1.91 12.59 -10.97
CA LEU A 509 2.85 13.49 -11.67
C LEU A 509 3.22 14.74 -10.85
N LEU A 510 2.30 15.28 -10.06
CA LEU A 510 2.53 16.49 -9.28
C LEU A 510 3.15 16.20 -7.90
N VAL A 511 2.80 15.06 -7.30
CA VAL A 511 3.33 14.67 -6.00
C VAL A 511 4.71 14.03 -6.10
N ALA A 512 5.06 13.43 -7.25
CA ALA A 512 6.37 12.84 -7.48
C ALA A 512 7.54 13.84 -7.32
N PRO A 513 7.55 15.03 -7.97
CA PRO A 513 8.60 16.02 -7.75
C PRO A 513 8.77 16.40 -6.27
N LEU A 514 7.66 16.60 -5.54
CA LEU A 514 7.69 16.90 -4.11
C LEU A 514 8.30 15.75 -3.30
N SER A 515 7.94 14.51 -3.62
CA SER A 515 8.49 13.32 -2.97
C SER A 515 9.98 13.14 -3.25
N LEU A 516 10.50 13.67 -4.34
CA LEU A 516 11.92 13.58 -4.72
C LEU A 516 12.76 14.73 -4.17
N THR A 517 12.21 15.94 -4.08
CA THR A 517 12.97 17.17 -3.83
C THR A 517 12.70 17.82 -2.48
N ALA A 518 11.66 17.40 -1.76
CA ALA A 518 11.36 17.97 -0.46
C ALA A 518 12.41 17.60 0.59
N PRO A 519 12.57 18.41 1.66
CA PRO A 519 13.32 18.03 2.84
C PRO A 519 12.85 16.69 3.44
N THR A 520 13.74 15.97 4.14
CA THR A 520 13.49 14.62 4.69
C THR A 520 12.17 14.48 5.45
N ASN A 521 11.82 15.51 6.23
CA ASN A 521 10.60 15.55 7.05
C ASN A 521 9.32 15.82 6.24
N LEU A 522 9.40 15.95 4.92
CA LEU A 522 8.30 16.25 4.02
C LEU A 522 8.19 15.24 2.86
N ILE A 523 9.27 14.55 2.51
CA ILE A 523 9.23 13.45 1.53
C ILE A 523 8.14 12.45 1.88
N TYR A 524 8.08 11.99 3.14
CA TYR A 524 7.07 11.02 3.55
C TYR A 524 5.65 11.60 3.49
N ARG A 525 5.47 12.92 3.72
CA ARG A 525 4.15 13.56 3.65
C ARG A 525 3.65 13.58 2.21
N ALA A 526 4.53 13.95 1.28
CA ALA A 526 4.22 13.89 -0.14
C ALA A 526 3.87 12.45 -0.55
N ILE A 527 4.64 11.45 -0.15
CA ILE A 527 4.33 10.04 -0.43
C ILE A 527 2.98 9.62 0.17
N TYR A 528 2.67 10.05 1.40
CA TYR A 528 1.40 9.78 2.08
C TYR A 528 0.19 10.41 1.43
N ASP A 529 0.37 11.59 0.83
CA ASP A 529 -0.71 12.30 0.16
C ASP A 529 -1.17 11.58 -1.12
N ILE A 530 -0.38 10.63 -1.64
CA ILE A 530 -0.78 9.81 -2.78
C ILE A 530 -1.83 8.80 -2.34
N THR A 531 -2.97 8.80 -3.04
CA THR A 531 -4.00 7.76 -2.87
C THR A 531 -3.47 6.42 -3.42
N ILE A 532 -2.75 5.65 -2.61
CA ILE A 532 -2.06 4.40 -3.02
C ILE A 532 -3.02 3.24 -3.33
N ALA A 533 -4.31 3.38 -3.02
CA ALA A 533 -5.36 2.39 -3.32
C ALA A 533 -5.75 2.28 -4.82
N ILE A 534 -4.81 2.52 -5.73
CA ILE A 534 -4.94 2.25 -7.17
C ILE A 534 -4.48 0.80 -7.40
N TYR A 535 -5.29 -0.18 -6.97
CA TYR A 535 -5.06 -1.60 -7.23
C TYR A 535 -5.79 -2.07 -8.49
#